data_AF-N9PKE3-F1
#
_entry.id   AF-N9PKE3-F1
#
_cell.length_a   1.000
_cell.length_b   1.000
_cell.length_c   1.000
_cell.angle_alpha   90.00
_cell.angle_beta   90.00
_cell.angle_gamma   90.00
#
_symmetry.space_group_name_H-M   'P 1'
#
loop_
_entity.id
_entity.type
_entity.pdbx_description
1 polymer ?
#
loop_
_entity_poly.entity_id
_entity_poly.type
_entity_poly.pdbx_seq_one_letter_code
_entity_poly.pdbx_strand_id
1 'polypeptide(L)'
;MITQAYEKLKQLNFDDFGTIYIGYVGVPEYGCLSNEMVSGFVEDYLLKTEDIGNELSEVLNELLIIDNDTSRDDILNLLSKVVNTLNIDISNSTHKWLLVCLDLKLNGLSLDPVYGLLELSNFWIDWGQPKNSPHMIQGVNNNVDASDYYTEENYKKMICINYDWLKLELSKESVC
;
A
#
# COMPACT_ATOMS: atom_id res chain seq x y z
N MET A 1 6.38 -11.32 -1.23
CA MET A 1 6.39 -10.08 -0.43
C MET A 1 5.02 -9.43 -0.43
N ILE A 2 4.39 -9.20 -1.59
CA ILE A 2 3.01 -8.68 -1.68
C ILE A 2 1.99 -9.44 -0.83
N THR A 3 2.06 -10.77 -0.74
CA THR A 3 1.12 -11.57 0.06
C THR A 3 1.11 -11.16 1.53
N GLN A 4 2.29 -10.98 2.15
CA GLN A 4 2.38 -10.55 3.55
C GLN A 4 1.81 -9.14 3.75
N ALA A 5 2.06 -8.23 2.80
CA ALA A 5 1.50 -6.89 2.83
C ALA A 5 -0.03 -6.93 2.68
N TYR A 6 -0.55 -7.75 1.77
CA TYR A 6 -1.99 -7.92 1.61
C TYR A 6 -2.67 -8.53 2.85
N GLU A 7 -2.06 -9.52 3.49
CA GLU A 7 -2.59 -10.06 4.77
C GLU A 7 -2.68 -8.98 5.85
N LYS A 8 -1.67 -8.11 5.93
CA LYS A 8 -1.68 -6.99 6.88
C LYS A 8 -2.74 -5.94 6.53
N LEU A 9 -2.94 -5.68 5.24
CA LEU A 9 -3.99 -4.80 4.75
C LEU A 9 -5.38 -5.30 5.16
N LYS A 10 -5.65 -6.62 5.04
CA LYS A 10 -6.87 -7.27 5.56
C LYS A 10 -6.99 -7.18 7.08
N GLN A 11 -5.91 -7.38 7.83
CA GLN A 11 -5.92 -7.24 9.31
C GLN A 11 -6.32 -5.84 9.78
N LEU A 12 -6.03 -4.82 8.98
CA LEU A 12 -6.42 -3.43 9.24
C LEU A 12 -7.81 -3.09 8.68
N ASN A 13 -8.51 -4.04 8.05
CA ASN A 13 -9.76 -3.84 7.30
C ASN A 13 -9.63 -2.74 6.23
N PHE A 14 -8.47 -2.66 5.59
CA PHE A 14 -8.20 -1.72 4.52
C PHE A 14 -8.55 -2.29 3.15
N ASP A 15 -8.91 -3.57 3.06
CA ASP A 15 -9.17 -4.30 1.82
C ASP A 15 -10.50 -3.86 1.21
N ASP A 16 -10.39 -2.94 0.26
CA ASP A 16 -11.45 -2.48 -0.63
C ASP A 16 -11.02 -2.60 -2.09
N PHE A 17 -11.97 -2.45 -3.04
CA PHE A 17 -11.66 -2.55 -4.46
C PHE A 17 -10.59 -1.56 -4.96
N GLY A 18 -10.42 -0.41 -4.30
CA GLY A 18 -9.35 0.52 -4.65
C GLY A 18 -7.97 -0.02 -4.23
N THR A 19 -7.86 -0.65 -3.07
CA THR A 19 -6.63 -1.32 -2.65
C THR A 19 -6.33 -2.55 -3.50
N ILE A 20 -7.36 -3.29 -3.95
CA ILE A 20 -7.18 -4.40 -4.90
C ILE A 20 -6.69 -3.87 -6.25
N TYR A 21 -7.29 -2.78 -6.74
CA TYR A 21 -6.85 -2.14 -7.98
C TYR A 21 -5.38 -1.71 -7.90
N ILE A 22 -4.97 -0.96 -6.87
CA ILE A 22 -3.57 -0.55 -6.69
C ILE A 22 -2.65 -1.74 -6.50
N GLY A 23 -3.06 -2.72 -5.69
CA GLY A 23 -2.29 -3.94 -5.47
C GLY A 23 -2.07 -4.71 -6.77
N TYR A 24 -3.06 -4.74 -7.65
CA TYR A 24 -2.95 -5.37 -8.96
C TYR A 24 -2.12 -4.53 -9.93
N VAL A 25 -2.23 -3.20 -9.94
CA VAL A 25 -1.35 -2.28 -10.71
C VAL A 25 0.12 -2.51 -10.35
N GLY A 26 0.40 -2.61 -9.04
CA GLY A 26 1.71 -2.92 -8.50
C GLY A 26 2.08 -1.98 -7.36
N VAL A 27 2.70 -2.55 -6.33
CA VAL A 27 3.15 -1.85 -5.12
C VAL A 27 4.69 -1.78 -5.14
N PRO A 28 5.31 -0.59 -5.00
CA PRO A 28 6.76 -0.43 -5.02
C PRO A 28 7.47 -1.38 -4.05
N GLU A 29 8.58 -2.02 -4.47
CA GLU A 29 9.31 -3.08 -3.73
C GLU A 29 8.53 -4.39 -3.44
N TYR A 30 7.18 -4.41 -3.44
CA TYR A 30 6.38 -5.57 -3.01
C TYR A 30 5.86 -6.43 -4.18
N GLY A 31 5.67 -5.86 -5.36
CA GLY A 31 5.15 -6.53 -6.55
C GLY A 31 3.65 -6.33 -6.76
N CYS A 32 3.01 -7.24 -7.50
CA CYS A 32 1.58 -7.15 -7.83
C CYS A 32 0.77 -8.30 -7.20
N LEU A 33 -0.49 -8.05 -6.87
CA LEU A 33 -1.45 -9.10 -6.53
C LEU A 33 -1.62 -10.07 -7.70
N SER A 34 -1.79 -11.36 -7.39
CA SER A 34 -2.09 -12.37 -8.40
C SER A 34 -3.59 -12.39 -8.74
N ASN A 35 -3.95 -13.07 -9.83
CA ASN A 35 -5.34 -13.23 -10.25
C ASN A 35 -6.14 -13.97 -9.17
N GLU A 36 -5.55 -14.97 -8.52
CA GLU A 36 -6.19 -15.71 -7.42
C GLU A 36 -6.47 -14.83 -6.20
N MET A 37 -5.61 -13.85 -5.90
CA MET A 37 -5.84 -12.92 -4.79
C MET A 37 -6.99 -11.96 -5.11
N VAL A 38 -7.13 -11.55 -6.37
CA VAL A 38 -8.23 -10.68 -6.84
C VAL A 38 -9.54 -11.45 -6.82
N SER A 39 -9.61 -12.64 -7.41
CA SER A 39 -10.85 -13.44 -7.43
C SER A 39 -11.27 -13.86 -6.03
N GLY A 40 -10.32 -14.24 -5.16
CA GLY A 40 -10.61 -14.55 -3.76
C GLY A 40 -11.19 -13.36 -2.98
N PHE A 41 -10.69 -12.14 -3.22
CA PHE A 41 -11.31 -10.94 -2.64
C PHE A 41 -12.74 -10.72 -3.14
N VAL A 42 -12.97 -10.91 -4.44
CA VAL A 42 -14.30 -10.73 -5.05
C VAL A 42 -15.29 -11.75 -4.48
N GLU A 43 -14.88 -13.00 -4.31
CA GLU A 43 -15.68 -14.03 -3.65
C GLU A 43 -16.09 -13.60 -2.23
N ASP A 44 -15.11 -13.18 -1.42
CA ASP A 44 -15.36 -12.70 -0.06
C ASP A 44 -16.31 -11.49 -0.02
N TYR A 45 -16.17 -10.57 -0.98
CA TYR A 45 -17.04 -9.40 -1.10
C TYR A 45 -18.48 -9.78 -1.45
N LEU A 46 -18.67 -10.68 -2.42
CA LEU A 46 -19.97 -11.18 -2.85
C LEU A 46 -20.69 -11.91 -1.72
N LEU A 47 -19.97 -12.70 -0.91
CA LEU A 47 -20.53 -13.40 0.24
C LEU A 47 -21.00 -12.46 1.37
N LYS A 48 -20.43 -11.27 1.47
CA LYS A 48 -20.74 -10.28 2.52
C LYS A 48 -21.75 -9.22 2.08
N THR A 49 -22.08 -9.14 0.80
CA THR A 49 -22.90 -8.06 0.23
C THR A 49 -24.24 -8.59 -0.27
N GLU A 50 -25.34 -8.14 0.33
CA GLU A 50 -26.69 -8.64 0.03
C GLU A 50 -27.33 -7.99 -1.21
N ASP A 51 -27.00 -6.73 -1.51
CA ASP A 51 -27.57 -5.98 -2.63
C ASP A 51 -26.46 -5.38 -3.50
N ILE A 52 -26.34 -5.89 -4.71
CA ILE A 52 -25.36 -5.47 -5.71
C ILE A 52 -26.14 -5.04 -6.94
N GLY A 53 -26.01 -3.76 -7.30
CA GLY A 53 -26.64 -3.24 -8.51
C GLY A 53 -26.25 -4.05 -9.75
N ASN A 54 -27.20 -4.27 -10.65
CA ASN A 54 -27.04 -5.17 -11.81
C ASN A 54 -25.76 -4.91 -12.63
N GLU A 55 -25.42 -3.65 -12.88
CA GLU A 55 -24.20 -3.27 -13.63
C GLU A 55 -22.92 -3.72 -12.93
N LEU A 56 -22.86 -3.60 -11.61
CA LEU A 56 -21.71 -4.05 -10.83
C LEU A 56 -21.67 -5.58 -10.74
N SER A 57 -22.83 -6.24 -10.66
CA SER A 57 -22.92 -7.70 -10.58
C SER A 57 -22.28 -8.39 -11.79
N GLU A 58 -22.50 -7.88 -13.01
CA GLU A 58 -21.87 -8.44 -14.22
C GLU A 58 -20.33 -8.38 -14.14
N VAL A 59 -19.79 -7.20 -13.81
CA VAL A 59 -18.33 -6.99 -13.71
C VAL A 59 -17.71 -7.86 -12.60
N LEU A 60 -18.39 -8.00 -11.45
CA LEU A 60 -17.92 -8.84 -10.35
C LEU A 60 -17.95 -10.33 -10.70
N ASN A 61 -18.95 -10.80 -11.43
CA ASN A 61 -18.99 -12.19 -11.89
C ASN A 61 -17.85 -12.50 -12.87
N GLU A 62 -17.49 -11.56 -13.76
CA GLU A 62 -16.30 -11.70 -14.62
C GLU A 62 -15.02 -11.76 -13.79
N LEU A 63 -14.86 -10.88 -12.79
CA LEU A 63 -13.70 -10.88 -11.89
C LEU A 63 -13.60 -12.13 -11.01
N LEU A 64 -14.71 -12.78 -10.69
CA LEU A 64 -14.74 -14.00 -9.88
C LEU A 64 -14.13 -15.20 -10.62
N ILE A 65 -14.29 -15.27 -11.95
CA ILE A 65 -13.90 -16.42 -12.77
C ILE A 65 -12.55 -16.24 -13.48
N ILE A 66 -11.82 -15.17 -13.19
CA ILE A 66 -10.50 -14.93 -13.79
C ILE A 66 -9.51 -16.04 -13.41
N ASP A 67 -8.62 -16.34 -14.34
CA ASP A 67 -7.59 -17.36 -14.20
C ASP A 67 -6.25 -16.84 -14.75
N ASN A 68 -5.23 -17.71 -14.82
CA ASN A 68 -3.90 -17.33 -15.30
C ASN A 68 -3.83 -17.05 -16.81
N ASP A 69 -4.85 -17.42 -17.59
CA ASP A 69 -4.93 -17.15 -19.02
C ASP A 69 -5.63 -15.81 -19.31
N THR A 70 -6.36 -15.27 -18.33
CA THR A 70 -7.02 -13.96 -18.44
C THR A 70 -5.98 -12.85 -18.52
N SER A 71 -6.09 -11.98 -19.53
CA SER A 71 -5.10 -10.95 -19.76
C SER A 71 -5.09 -9.91 -18.63
N ARG A 72 -3.89 -9.44 -18.29
CA ARG A 72 -3.70 -8.41 -17.27
C ARG A 72 -4.48 -7.13 -17.56
N ASP A 73 -4.53 -6.71 -18.83
CA ASP A 73 -5.21 -5.49 -19.24
C ASP A 73 -6.72 -5.62 -19.08
N ASP A 74 -7.29 -6.79 -19.36
CA ASP A 74 -8.72 -7.05 -19.13
C ASP A 74 -9.08 -6.98 -17.65
N ILE A 75 -8.25 -7.58 -16.78
CA ILE A 75 -8.47 -7.53 -15.33
C ILE A 75 -8.36 -6.09 -14.82
N LEU A 76 -7.37 -5.31 -15.28
CA LEU A 76 -7.24 -3.90 -14.92
C LEU A 76 -8.45 -3.08 -15.39
N ASN A 77 -8.99 -3.37 -16.59
CA ASN A 77 -10.18 -2.71 -17.10
C ASN A 77 -11.41 -3.03 -16.25
N LEU A 78 -11.58 -4.28 -15.83
CA LEU A 78 -12.67 -4.70 -14.94
C LEU A 78 -12.56 -4.04 -13.56
N LEU A 79 -11.38 -4.08 -12.93
CA LEU A 79 -11.15 -3.42 -11.63
C LEU A 79 -11.38 -1.90 -11.72
N SER A 80 -10.93 -1.26 -12.82
CA SER A 80 -11.17 0.16 -13.06
C SER A 80 -12.66 0.48 -13.18
N LYS A 81 -13.46 -0.35 -13.85
CA LYS A 81 -14.92 -0.19 -13.89
C LYS A 81 -15.53 -0.24 -12.49
N VAL A 82 -15.11 -1.19 -11.65
CA VAL A 82 -15.60 -1.29 -10.26
C VAL A 82 -15.24 -0.05 -9.46
N VAL A 83 -13.97 0.38 -9.51
CA VAL A 83 -13.48 1.60 -8.83
C VAL A 83 -14.28 2.83 -9.23
N ASN A 84 -14.51 3.02 -10.53
CA ASN A 84 -15.26 4.17 -11.05
C ASN A 84 -16.74 4.12 -10.66
N THR A 85 -17.36 2.94 -10.74
CA THR A 85 -18.78 2.74 -10.40
C THR A 85 -19.03 3.01 -8.91
N LEU A 86 -18.12 2.58 -8.04
CA LEU A 86 -18.18 2.80 -6.61
C LEU A 86 -17.61 4.16 -6.17
N ASN A 87 -17.12 4.98 -7.11
CA ASN A 87 -16.49 6.28 -6.86
C ASN A 87 -15.39 6.20 -5.77
N ILE A 88 -14.52 5.19 -5.86
CA ILE A 88 -13.47 4.94 -4.88
C ILE A 88 -12.33 5.94 -5.05
N ASP A 89 -11.90 6.56 -3.94
CA ASP A 89 -10.72 7.43 -3.92
C ASP A 89 -9.42 6.60 -3.97
N ILE A 90 -8.86 6.48 -5.17
CA ILE A 90 -7.59 5.78 -5.41
C ILE A 90 -6.41 6.43 -4.68
N SER A 91 -6.46 7.73 -4.39
CA SER A 91 -5.41 8.39 -3.59
C SER A 91 -5.41 7.85 -2.17
N ASN A 92 -6.61 7.66 -1.59
CA ASN A 92 -6.77 7.06 -0.28
C ASN A 92 -6.34 5.59 -0.27
N SER A 93 -6.72 4.81 -1.28
CA SER A 93 -6.27 3.41 -1.40
C SER A 93 -4.75 3.28 -1.55
N THR A 94 -4.11 4.20 -2.28
CA THR A 94 -2.65 4.28 -2.37
C THR A 94 -2.02 4.60 -1.01
N HIS A 95 -2.64 5.51 -0.24
CA HIS A 95 -2.19 5.85 1.11
C HIS A 95 -2.28 4.65 2.06
N LYS A 96 -3.36 3.87 2.02
CA LYS A 96 -3.49 2.62 2.81
C LYS A 96 -2.34 1.65 2.55
N TRP A 97 -1.98 1.45 1.27
CA TRP A 97 -0.81 0.62 0.93
C TRP A 97 0.50 1.21 1.48
N LEU A 98 0.71 2.52 1.38
CA LEU A 98 1.87 3.20 1.96
C LEU A 98 1.99 2.90 3.46
N LEU A 99 0.90 3.00 4.22
CA LEU A 99 0.90 2.73 5.67
C LEU A 99 1.32 1.29 5.98
N VAL A 100 0.73 0.32 5.29
CA VAL A 100 1.05 -1.11 5.45
C VAL A 100 2.51 -1.40 5.12
N CYS A 101 2.97 -0.90 3.98
CA CYS A 101 4.33 -1.12 3.50
C CYS A 101 5.38 -0.42 4.38
N LEU A 102 5.07 0.77 4.90
CA LEU A 102 5.93 1.48 5.85
C LEU A 102 6.06 0.71 7.16
N ASP A 103 4.95 0.19 7.70
CA ASP A 103 4.99 -0.59 8.93
C ASP A 103 5.87 -1.84 8.76
N LEU A 104 5.69 -2.57 7.66
CA LEU A 104 6.54 -3.72 7.34
C LEU A 104 8.02 -3.32 7.17
N LYS A 105 8.29 -2.19 6.50
CA LYS A 105 9.65 -1.67 6.33
C LYS A 105 10.29 -1.36 7.67
N LEU A 106 9.62 -0.60 8.54
CA LEU A 106 10.13 -0.20 9.86
C LEU A 106 10.41 -1.40 10.78
N ASN A 107 9.66 -2.50 10.65
CA ASN A 107 9.90 -3.73 11.40
C ASN A 107 11.02 -4.60 10.81
N GLY A 108 11.46 -4.31 9.58
CA GLY A 108 12.46 -5.08 8.84
C GLY A 108 13.75 -4.34 8.52
N LEU A 109 13.94 -3.11 9.03
CA LEU A 109 15.13 -2.30 8.76
C LEU A 109 16.41 -2.97 9.31
N SER A 110 17.52 -2.77 8.59
CA SER A 110 18.85 -3.14 9.08
C SER A 110 19.16 -2.49 10.44
N LEU A 111 19.81 -3.24 11.34
CA LEU A 111 20.28 -2.69 12.62
C LEU A 111 21.49 -1.74 12.46
N ASP A 112 22.16 -1.80 11.32
CA ASP A 112 23.25 -0.87 11.00
C ASP A 112 22.67 0.50 10.62
N PRO A 113 23.09 1.60 11.28
CA PRO A 113 22.53 2.93 11.04
C PRO A 113 22.65 3.42 9.60
N VAL A 114 23.74 3.10 8.90
CA VAL A 114 23.96 3.55 7.52
C VAL A 114 22.97 2.84 6.62
N TYR A 115 22.95 1.51 6.67
CA TYR A 115 22.06 0.72 5.82
C TYR A 115 20.59 0.93 6.15
N GLY A 116 20.22 1.02 7.43
CA GLY A 116 18.85 1.27 7.84
C GLY A 116 18.32 2.63 7.36
N LEU A 117 19.14 3.69 7.42
CA LEU A 117 18.77 5.00 6.88
C LEU A 117 18.68 5.02 5.35
N LEU A 118 19.55 4.28 4.65
CA LEU A 118 19.47 4.14 3.19
C LEU A 118 18.21 3.38 2.77
N GLU A 119 17.90 2.27 3.44
CA GLU A 119 16.68 1.49 3.20
C GLU A 119 15.41 2.32 3.41
N LEU A 120 15.36 3.12 4.49
CA LEU A 120 14.25 4.01 4.77
C LEU A 120 14.17 5.17 3.77
N SER A 121 15.31 5.73 3.35
CA SER A 121 15.35 6.78 2.33
C SER A 121 14.82 6.27 0.98
N ASN A 122 15.28 5.09 0.55
CA ASN A 122 14.84 4.46 -0.70
C ASN A 122 13.34 4.17 -0.69
N PHE A 123 12.81 3.68 0.43
CA PHE A 123 11.37 3.51 0.60
C PHE A 123 10.62 4.80 0.28
N TRP A 124 10.99 5.91 0.93
CA TRP A 124 10.29 7.18 0.71
C TRP A 124 10.47 7.76 -0.69
N ILE A 125 11.59 7.46 -1.36
CA ILE A 125 11.81 7.81 -2.77
C ILE A 125 10.87 7.03 -3.68
N ASP A 126 10.75 5.72 -3.48
CA ASP A 126 9.90 4.83 -4.29
C ASP A 126 8.41 5.20 -4.17
N TRP A 127 7.99 5.72 -3.02
CA TRP A 127 6.65 6.24 -2.79
C TRP A 127 6.45 7.70 -3.23
N GLY A 128 7.44 8.29 -3.91
CA GLY A 128 7.36 9.62 -4.50
C GLY A 128 7.38 10.77 -3.50
N GLN A 129 7.92 10.55 -2.29
CA GLN A 129 7.99 11.53 -1.20
C GLN A 129 6.69 12.33 -1.01
N PRO A 130 5.62 11.70 -0.52
CA PRO A 130 4.35 12.39 -0.33
C PRO A 130 4.57 13.65 0.51
N LYS A 131 3.77 14.70 0.24
CA LYS A 131 3.94 16.05 0.82
C LYS A 131 4.03 16.07 2.35
N ASN A 132 3.59 15.01 3.02
CA ASN A 132 3.58 14.84 4.46
C ASN A 132 4.48 13.70 4.94
N SER A 133 5.45 13.24 4.14
CA SER A 133 6.42 12.24 4.58
C SER A 133 7.17 12.76 5.82
N PRO A 134 7.24 11.97 6.89
CA PRO A 134 7.93 12.36 8.12
C PRO A 134 9.45 12.21 7.99
N HIS A 135 9.94 11.57 6.92
CA HIS A 135 11.34 11.26 6.76
C HIS A 135 12.09 12.38 6.04
N MET A 136 13.21 12.77 6.63
CA MET A 136 14.15 13.70 6.04
C MET A 136 15.24 12.90 5.31
N ILE A 137 15.37 13.07 4.00
CA ILE A 137 16.44 12.42 3.21
C ILE A 137 17.60 13.38 3.06
N GLN A 138 18.82 12.93 3.37
CA GLN A 138 20.02 13.74 3.22
C GLN A 138 20.15 14.33 1.80
N GLY A 139 20.39 15.64 1.70
CA GLY A 139 20.61 16.33 0.42
C GLY A 139 19.33 16.62 -0.38
N VAL A 140 18.16 16.20 0.10
CA VAL A 140 16.86 16.55 -0.49
C VAL A 140 16.26 17.73 0.26
N ASN A 141 16.33 18.91 -0.33
CA ASN A 141 15.86 20.17 0.27
C ASN A 141 16.50 20.49 1.64
N ASN A 142 17.68 19.95 1.92
CA ASN A 142 18.48 20.22 3.12
C ASN A 142 19.98 20.10 2.84
N ASN A 143 20.80 20.67 3.73
CA ASN A 143 22.27 20.66 3.63
C ASN A 143 22.91 19.78 4.72
N VAL A 144 22.23 18.72 5.16
CA VAL A 144 22.74 17.85 6.24
C VAL A 144 23.96 17.07 5.72
N ASP A 145 25.05 17.10 6.48
CA ASP A 145 26.27 16.37 6.15
C ASP A 145 26.09 14.86 6.37
N ALA A 146 26.82 14.03 5.61
CA ALA A 146 26.71 12.59 5.71
C ALA A 146 27.18 12.09 7.09
N SER A 147 28.21 12.71 7.64
CA SER A 147 28.76 12.37 8.96
C SER A 147 27.78 12.66 10.10
N ASP A 148 26.89 13.64 9.91
CA ASP A 148 25.81 13.95 10.87
C ASP A 148 24.57 13.09 10.63
N TYR A 149 24.29 12.74 9.37
CA TYR A 149 23.11 11.98 8.99
C TYR A 149 23.22 10.50 9.37
N TYR A 150 24.34 9.85 9.06
CA TYR A 150 24.52 8.41 9.26
C TYR A 150 25.04 8.05 10.66
N THR A 151 24.43 8.65 11.68
CA THR A 151 24.73 8.38 13.10
C THR A 151 23.67 7.46 13.72
N GLU A 152 24.05 6.72 14.76
CA GLU A 152 23.11 5.88 15.51
C GLU A 152 21.98 6.72 16.14
N GLU A 153 22.31 7.91 16.63
CA GLU A 153 21.35 8.85 17.20
C GLU A 153 20.32 9.30 16.17
N ASN A 154 20.77 9.74 14.99
CA ASN A 154 19.86 10.16 13.93
C ASN A 154 19.04 8.98 13.39
N TYR A 155 19.63 7.78 13.29
CA TYR A 155 18.89 6.58 12.89
C TYR A 155 17.72 6.28 13.82
N LYS A 156 17.97 6.22 15.13
CA LYS A 156 16.92 6.04 16.15
C LYS A 156 15.86 7.13 16.06
N LYS A 157 16.28 8.38 15.91
CA LYS A 157 15.36 9.52 15.75
C LYS A 157 14.46 9.38 14.53
N MET A 158 15.02 9.02 13.38
CA MET A 158 14.25 8.84 12.13
C MET A 158 13.26 7.69 12.24
N ILE A 159 13.64 6.57 12.86
CA ILE A 159 12.72 5.46 13.14
C ILE A 159 11.55 5.95 14.02
N CYS A 160 11.82 6.63 15.13
CA CYS A 160 10.77 7.14 16.02
C CYS A 160 9.80 8.06 15.29
N ILE A 161 10.32 9.03 14.53
CA ILE A 161 9.49 9.99 13.77
C ILE A 161 8.59 9.27 12.76
N ASN A 162 9.09 8.23 12.07
CA ASN A 162 8.29 7.45 11.14
C ASN A 162 7.22 6.59 11.84
N TYR A 163 7.55 5.97 12.97
CA TYR A 163 6.57 5.22 13.76
C TYR A 163 5.47 6.12 14.32
N ASP A 164 5.82 7.30 14.83
CA ASP A 164 4.84 8.24 15.38
C ASP A 164 3.90 8.76 14.30
N TRP A 165 4.44 9.07 13.12
CA TRP A 165 3.63 9.43 11.95
C TRP A 165 2.71 8.29 11.52
N LEU A 166 3.23 7.06 11.40
CA LEU A 166 2.44 5.90 11.02
C LEU A 166 1.28 5.67 11.98
N LYS A 167 1.52 5.74 13.30
CA LYS A 167 0.46 5.61 14.32
C LYS A 167 -0.60 6.70 14.18
N LEU A 168 -0.18 7.94 13.93
CA LEU A 168 -1.09 9.06 13.72
C LEU A 168 -1.97 8.81 12.48
N GLU A 169 -1.37 8.40 11.35
CA GLU A 169 -2.13 8.12 10.13
C GLU A 169 -3.10 6.94 10.31
N LEU A 170 -2.64 5.82 10.89
CA LEU A 170 -3.52 4.68 11.17
C LEU A 170 -4.68 5.06 12.10
N SER A 171 -4.47 5.96 13.06
CA SER A 171 -5.54 6.44 13.93
C SER A 171 -6.60 7.28 13.21
N LYS A 172 -6.25 7.94 12.10
CA LYS A 172 -7.21 8.68 11.26
C LYS A 172 -8.09 7.73 10.47
N GLU A 173 -7.49 6.65 9.94
CA GLU A 173 -8.22 5.59 9.22
C GLU A 173 -9.17 4.80 10.13
N SER A 174 -8.87 4.75 11.44
CA SER A 174 -9.69 4.03 12.43
C SER A 174 -11.00 4.75 12.82
N VAL A 175 -11.20 5.99 12.37
CA VAL A 175 -12.28 6.89 12.81
C VAL A 175 -13.36 7.09 11.73
N CYS A 176 -13.23 6.44 10.57
CA CYS A 176 -14.21 6.45 9.48
C CYS A 176 -15.06 5.17 9.47
#